data_AF-A0A565C5U2-F1
#
_entry.id   AF-A0A565C5U2-F1
#
_cell.length_a   1.000
_cell.length_b   1.000
_cell.length_c   1.000
_cell.angle_alpha   90.00
_cell.angle_beta   90.00
_cell.angle_gamma   90.00
#
_symmetry.space_group_name_H-M   'P 1'
#
loop_
_entity.id
_entity.type
_entity.pdbx_description
1 polymer ?
#
loop_
_entity_poly.entity_id
_entity_poly.type
_entity_poly.pdbx_seq_one_letter_code
_entity_poly.pdbx_strand_id
1 'polypeptide(L)'
;MADHHRPMNRNLHESSSSSPSTRQIVRFLTAATIGLSLLLLSGLTLTGTVIGLIVATPLMVLFSPVLVPAVITTGLLTVGFLFSGGCGVAAATALSWIYRYVTGKHPIGAEKVDYARMMISEKAKELGHYAHPQSQTTHQTTTPDY
;
A
#
# COMPACT_ATOMS: atom_id res chain seq x y z
N MET A 1 74.15 -38.34 32.95
CA MET A 1 73.17 -39.43 33.17
C MET A 1 71.85 -39.04 32.54
N ALA A 2 71.23 -39.98 31.85
CA ALA A 2 69.98 -39.86 31.11
C ALA A 2 68.75 -39.94 32.04
N ASP A 3 67.60 -39.86 31.38
CA ASP A 3 66.26 -40.31 31.80
C ASP A 3 65.38 -39.30 32.56
N HIS A 4 64.07 -39.23 32.40
CA HIS A 4 63.11 -39.63 31.37
C HIS A 4 61.76 -39.13 31.92
N HIS A 5 61.14 -38.09 31.35
CA HIS A 5 59.75 -37.75 31.70
C HIS A 5 58.89 -37.61 30.45
N ARG A 6 58.47 -38.80 30.03
CA ARG A 6 57.16 -39.25 29.56
C ARG A 6 56.36 -38.37 28.56
N PRO A 7 55.91 -38.98 27.44
CA PRO A 7 55.05 -38.34 26.46
C PRO A 7 53.57 -38.32 26.88
N MET A 8 52.84 -37.41 26.23
CA MET A 8 51.40 -37.49 25.92
C MET A 8 50.42 -37.21 27.07
N ASN A 9 49.96 -35.95 27.12
CA ASN A 9 48.57 -35.70 27.49
C ASN A 9 47.88 -34.83 26.43
N ARG A 10 46.99 -35.51 25.72
CA ARG A 10 46.13 -35.09 24.63
C ARG A 10 45.07 -34.14 25.15
N ASN A 11 45.30 -32.83 25.01
CA ASN A 11 44.25 -31.82 25.05
C ASN A 11 44.33 -31.12 23.68
N LEU A 12 43.63 -31.62 22.66
CA LEU A 12 42.30 -31.12 22.29
C LEU A 12 42.23 -29.58 22.31
N HIS A 13 43.09 -28.98 21.48
CA HIS A 13 42.86 -27.68 20.88
C HIS A 13 43.40 -27.86 19.46
N GLU A 14 42.65 -28.17 18.39
CA GLU A 14 41.25 -27.91 18.04
C GLU A 14 40.65 -26.60 18.57
N SER A 15 41.52 -25.61 18.83
CA SER A 15 41.15 -24.21 18.63
C SER A 15 41.11 -23.96 17.13
N SER A 16 40.11 -24.58 16.50
CA SER A 16 39.30 -23.97 15.45
C SER A 16 39.74 -22.55 15.16
N SER A 17 40.47 -22.42 14.04
CA SER A 17 40.46 -21.26 13.18
C SER A 17 39.00 -20.95 12.81
N SER A 18 38.26 -20.43 13.76
CA SER A 18 36.86 -20.04 13.61
C SER A 18 36.86 -18.64 13.03
N SER A 19 37.07 -18.58 11.71
CA SER A 19 36.57 -17.49 10.89
C SER A 19 35.17 -17.10 11.39
N PRO A 20 34.84 -15.81 11.50
CA PRO A 20 33.59 -15.36 12.10
C PRO A 20 32.43 -16.07 11.41
N SER A 21 31.81 -17.02 12.12
CA SER A 21 30.88 -17.97 11.50
C SER A 21 29.68 -17.19 10.95
N THR A 22 29.35 -17.39 9.68
CA THR A 22 28.21 -16.76 8.98
C THR A 22 26.92 -16.79 9.81
N ARG A 23 26.73 -17.82 10.63
CA ARG A 23 25.58 -17.94 11.56
C ARG A 23 25.56 -16.86 12.65
N GLN A 24 26.72 -16.50 13.18
CA GLN A 24 26.87 -15.42 14.15
C GLN A 24 26.55 -14.07 13.48
N ILE A 25 27.06 -13.86 12.26
CA ILE A 25 26.75 -12.66 11.46
C ILE A 25 25.24 -12.55 11.21
N VAL A 26 24.57 -13.62 10.79
CA VAL A 26 23.11 -13.63 10.55
C VAL A 26 22.30 -13.33 11.82
N ARG A 27 22.75 -13.81 12.98
CA ARG A 27 22.09 -13.50 14.27
C ARG A 27 22.25 -12.03 14.64
N PHE A 28 23.43 -11.46 14.42
CA PHE A 28 23.65 -10.03 14.62
C PHE A 28 22.84 -9.18 13.65
N LEU A 29 22.74 -9.57 12.37
CA LEU A 29 21.88 -8.87 11.40
C LEU A 29 20.41 -8.91 11.82
N THR A 30 19.91 -10.06 12.26
CA THR A 30 18.50 -10.19 12.65
C THR A 30 18.22 -9.39 13.94
N ALA A 31 19.11 -9.47 14.93
CA ALA A 31 19.02 -8.66 16.14
C ALA A 31 19.14 -7.16 15.83
N ALA A 32 19.99 -6.77 14.87
CA ALA A 32 20.12 -5.40 14.40
C ALA A 32 18.85 -4.93 13.68
N THR A 33 18.21 -5.76 12.84
CA THR A 33 16.96 -5.41 12.16
C THR A 33 15.81 -5.22 13.16
N ILE A 34 15.66 -6.14 14.11
CA ILE A 34 14.62 -6.04 15.15
C ILE A 34 14.92 -4.84 16.06
N GLY A 35 16.17 -4.68 16.47
CA GLY A 35 16.63 -3.55 17.27
C GLY A 35 16.40 -2.22 16.56
N LEU A 36 16.71 -2.12 15.27
CA LEU A 36 16.47 -0.93 14.47
C LEU A 36 14.97 -0.65 14.32
N SER A 37 14.16 -1.66 14.05
CA SER A 37 12.71 -1.49 13.92
C SER A 37 12.07 -1.03 15.24
N LEU A 38 12.46 -1.64 16.36
CA LEU A 38 12.04 -1.22 17.71
C LEU A 38 12.56 0.17 18.06
N LEU A 39 13.81 0.49 17.71
CA LEU A 39 14.42 1.78 17.99
C LEU A 39 13.77 2.89 17.15
N LEU A 40 13.42 2.61 15.89
CA LEU A 40 12.67 3.52 15.04
C LEU A 40 11.25 3.71 15.57
N LEU A 41 10.54 2.64 15.92
CA LEU A 41 9.17 2.73 16.42
C LEU A 41 9.12 3.43 17.79
N SER A 42 10.02 3.07 18.70
CA SER A 42 10.17 3.68 20.02
C SER A 42 10.64 5.13 19.89
N GLY A 43 11.65 5.39 19.06
CA GLY A 43 12.16 6.74 18.80
C GLY A 43 11.10 7.64 18.18
N LEU A 44 10.32 7.15 17.22
CA LEU A 44 9.24 7.91 16.59
C LEU A 44 8.09 8.15 17.57
N THR A 45 7.73 7.16 18.38
CA THR A 45 6.69 7.31 19.41
C THR A 45 7.13 8.26 20.52
N LEU A 46 8.38 8.14 20.98
CA LEU A 46 8.96 8.99 22.02
C LEU A 46 9.15 10.41 21.51
N THR A 47 9.71 10.59 20.32
CA THR A 47 9.87 11.91 19.69
C THR A 47 8.50 12.53 19.41
N GLY A 48 7.54 11.77 18.90
CA GLY A 48 6.16 12.22 18.72
C GLY A 48 5.48 12.63 20.03
N THR A 49 5.70 11.87 21.10
CA THR A 49 5.14 12.17 22.43
C THR A 49 5.86 13.35 23.09
N VAL A 50 7.18 13.46 22.98
CA VAL A 50 7.99 14.56 23.54
C VAL A 50 7.70 15.86 22.80
N ILE A 51 7.66 15.85 21.47
CA ILE A 51 7.22 16.99 20.67
C ILE A 51 5.77 17.32 21.05
N GLY A 52 4.89 16.31 21.12
CA GLY A 52 3.51 16.45 21.56
C GLY A 52 3.38 17.12 22.93
N LEU A 53 4.23 16.78 23.91
CA LEU A 53 4.24 17.38 25.24
C LEU A 53 4.82 18.80 25.22
N ILE A 54 5.96 19.02 24.56
CA ILE A 54 6.60 20.35 24.41
C ILE A 54 5.67 21.32 23.70
N VAL A 55 4.85 20.82 22.76
CA VAL A 55 3.84 21.58 22.03
C VAL A 55 2.58 21.72 22.88
N ALA A 56 2.10 20.66 23.53
CA ALA A 56 0.89 20.68 24.36
C ALA A 56 1.01 21.57 25.58
N THR A 57 2.16 21.60 26.27
CA THR A 57 2.36 22.39 27.49
C THR A 57 2.18 23.91 27.29
N PRO A 58 2.71 24.55 26.22
CA PRO A 58 2.40 25.94 25.88
C PRO A 58 1.07 26.10 25.12
N LEU A 59 0.60 25.12 24.31
CA LEU A 59 -0.65 25.23 23.53
C LEU A 59 -1.93 25.06 24.33
N MET A 60 -1.95 24.20 25.36
CA MET A 60 -3.06 24.10 26.33
C MET A 60 -3.29 25.43 27.05
N VAL A 61 -2.25 26.27 27.12
CA VAL A 61 -2.26 27.55 27.80
C VAL A 61 -2.58 28.72 26.85
N LEU A 62 -2.40 28.59 25.53
CA LEU A 62 -2.44 29.73 24.61
C LEU A 62 -3.43 29.65 23.42
N PHE A 63 -3.80 28.49 22.88
CA PHE A 63 -4.34 28.45 21.49
C PHE A 63 -5.36 27.33 21.19
N SER A 64 -6.38 27.17 22.04
CA SER A 64 -7.60 26.40 21.72
C SER A 64 -8.14 26.59 20.28
N PRO A 65 -8.02 27.77 19.61
CA PRO A 65 -8.48 27.96 18.22
C PRO A 65 -7.45 27.68 17.10
N VAL A 66 -6.14 27.64 17.37
CA VAL A 66 -5.08 27.49 16.32
C VAL A 66 -4.57 26.05 16.20
N LEU A 67 -4.72 25.24 17.25
CA LEU A 67 -4.28 23.84 17.22
C LEU A 67 -5.20 22.96 16.35
N VAL A 68 -6.50 23.29 16.30
CA VAL A 68 -7.47 22.56 15.47
C VAL A 68 -7.07 22.59 13.98
N PRO A 69 -6.77 23.76 13.36
CA PRO A 69 -6.27 23.81 11.98
C PRO A 69 -4.99 22.99 11.74
N ALA A 70 -4.00 23.06 12.62
CA ALA A 70 -2.71 22.41 12.40
C ALA A 70 -2.80 20.87 12.41
N VAL A 71 -3.59 20.31 13.34
CA VAL A 71 -3.86 18.87 13.39
C VAL A 71 -4.65 18.42 12.16
N ILE A 72 -5.62 19.22 11.71
CA ILE A 72 -6.36 18.93 10.48
C ILE A 72 -5.39 18.91 9.30
N THR A 73 -4.46 19.86 9.19
CA THR A 73 -3.48 19.88 8.09
C THR A 73 -2.56 18.67 8.12
N THR A 74 -1.96 18.32 9.25
CA THR A 74 -1.09 17.13 9.33
C THR A 74 -1.88 15.84 9.12
N GLY A 75 -3.11 15.76 9.64
CA GLY A 75 -4.03 14.65 9.39
C GLY A 75 -4.38 14.52 7.91
N LEU A 76 -4.75 15.62 7.23
CA LEU A 76 -5.03 15.64 5.79
C LEU A 76 -3.81 15.32 4.96
N LEU A 77 -2.61 15.78 5.33
CA LEU A 77 -1.39 15.41 4.62
C LEU A 77 -1.13 13.92 4.74
N THR A 78 -1.29 13.35 5.93
CA THR A 78 -1.03 11.92 6.17
C THR A 78 -2.09 11.06 5.45
N VAL A 79 -3.37 11.38 5.62
CA VAL A 79 -4.49 10.68 4.98
C VAL A 79 -4.49 10.91 3.47
N GLY A 80 -4.23 12.12 3.00
CA GLY A 80 -4.12 12.47 1.59
C GLY A 80 -2.92 11.81 0.91
N PHE A 81 -1.79 11.69 1.62
CA PHE A 81 -0.63 10.94 1.13
C PHE A 81 -0.91 9.44 1.09
N LEU A 82 -1.59 8.87 2.10
CA LEU A 82 -2.04 7.47 2.06
C LEU A 82 -3.06 7.23 0.95
N PHE A 83 -3.98 8.17 0.72
CA PHE A 83 -4.94 8.12 -0.38
C PHE A 83 -4.24 8.20 -1.73
N SER A 84 -3.25 9.08 -1.88
CA SER A 84 -2.42 9.19 -3.10
C SER A 84 -1.53 7.96 -3.30
N GLY A 85 -1.01 7.37 -2.22
CA GLY A 85 -0.23 6.12 -2.26
C GLY A 85 -1.09 4.94 -2.68
N GLY A 86 -2.28 4.79 -2.08
CA GLY A 86 -3.26 3.78 -2.44
C GLY A 86 -3.78 3.94 -3.86
N CYS A 87 -4.04 5.18 -4.29
CA CYS A 87 -4.41 5.50 -5.67
C CYS A 87 -3.29 5.18 -6.67
N GLY A 88 -2.03 5.47 -6.33
CA GLY A 88 -0.88 5.10 -7.16
C GLY A 88 -0.77 3.58 -7.37
N VAL A 89 -0.95 2.80 -6.31
CA VAL A 89 -0.97 1.33 -6.39
C VAL A 89 -2.17 0.84 -7.20
N ALA A 90 -3.36 1.43 -7.02
CA ALA A 90 -4.56 1.09 -7.78
C ALA A 90 -4.38 1.42 -9.28
N ALA A 91 -3.84 2.58 -9.62
CA ALA A 91 -3.53 2.99 -10.98
C ALA A 91 -2.48 2.06 -11.62
N ALA A 92 -1.39 1.74 -10.91
CA ALA A 92 -0.39 0.79 -11.38
C ALA A 92 -0.97 -0.62 -11.58
N THR A 93 -1.91 -1.01 -10.72
CA THR A 93 -2.63 -2.29 -10.84
C THR A 93 -3.54 -2.28 -12.08
N ALA A 94 -4.33 -1.23 -12.29
CA ALA A 94 -5.18 -1.08 -13.47
C ALA A 94 -4.37 -1.04 -14.77
N LEU A 95 -3.26 -0.29 -14.78
CA LEU A 95 -2.31 -0.23 -15.89
C LEU A 95 -1.68 -1.60 -16.17
N SER A 96 -1.27 -2.33 -15.13
CA SER A 96 -0.77 -3.70 -15.28
C SER A 96 -1.85 -4.65 -15.81
N TRP A 97 -3.10 -4.44 -15.43
CA TRP A 97 -4.25 -5.25 -15.85
C TRP A 97 -4.58 -5.04 -17.33
N ILE A 98 -4.66 -3.78 -17.78
CA ILE A 98 -4.90 -3.45 -19.20
C ILE A 98 -3.72 -3.86 -20.07
N TYR A 99 -2.48 -3.64 -19.61
CA TYR A 99 -1.28 -4.06 -20.33
C TYR A 99 -1.26 -5.58 -20.55
N ARG A 100 -1.68 -6.34 -19.52
CA ARG A 100 -1.76 -7.80 -19.59
C ARG A 100 -2.91 -8.28 -20.48
N TYR A 101 -4.05 -7.58 -20.47
CA TYR A 101 -5.18 -7.82 -21.37
C TYR A 101 -4.79 -7.63 -22.85
N VAL A 102 -4.14 -6.51 -23.20
CA VAL A 102 -3.69 -6.25 -24.59
C VAL A 102 -2.57 -7.19 -25.04
N THR A 103 -1.77 -7.69 -24.09
CA THR A 103 -0.76 -8.73 -24.34
C THR A 103 -1.38 -10.14 -24.43
N GLY A 104 -2.72 -10.26 -24.40
CA GLY A 104 -3.45 -11.52 -24.59
C GLY A 104 -3.52 -12.43 -23.35
N LYS A 105 -2.95 -11.99 -22.22
CA LYS A 105 -3.10 -12.67 -20.93
C LYS A 105 -4.36 -12.11 -20.26
N HIS A 106 -5.52 -12.70 -20.58
CA HIS A 106 -6.79 -12.38 -19.92
C HIS A 106 -6.62 -12.36 -18.40
N PRO A 107 -6.73 -11.19 -17.75
CA PRO A 107 -6.47 -11.07 -16.34
C PRO A 107 -7.67 -11.58 -15.53
N ILE A 108 -7.39 -12.15 -14.37
CA ILE A 108 -8.40 -12.68 -13.44
C ILE A 108 -9.45 -11.60 -13.10
N GLY A 109 -10.71 -11.82 -13.47
CA GLY A 109 -11.81 -10.89 -13.25
C GLY A 109 -12.35 -10.14 -14.47
N ALA A 110 -11.73 -10.29 -15.66
CA ALA A 110 -12.27 -9.76 -16.92
C ALA A 110 -13.73 -10.20 -17.15
N GLU A 111 -14.07 -11.43 -16.78
CA GLU A 111 -15.43 -11.96 -16.89
C GLU A 111 -16.46 -11.17 -16.08
N LYS A 112 -16.07 -10.58 -14.94
CA LYS A 112 -16.98 -9.73 -14.14
C LYS A 112 -17.24 -8.39 -14.83
N VAL A 113 -16.22 -7.85 -15.51
CA VAL A 113 -16.33 -6.62 -16.30
C VAL A 113 -17.19 -6.86 -17.54
N ASP A 114 -17.00 -8.00 -18.21
CA ASP A 114 -17.82 -8.41 -19.36
C ASP A 114 -19.28 -8.66 -18.96
N TYR A 115 -19.51 -9.33 -17.82
CA TYR A 115 -20.83 -9.51 -17.24
C TYR A 115 -21.50 -8.17 -16.89
N ALA A 116 -20.76 -7.25 -16.27
CA ALA A 116 -21.26 -5.92 -15.97
C ALA A 116 -21.57 -5.12 -17.24
N ARG A 117 -20.72 -5.19 -18.27
CA ARG A 117 -20.96 -4.55 -19.57
C ARG A 117 -22.21 -5.09 -20.25
N MET A 118 -22.39 -6.41 -20.23
CA MET A 118 -23.56 -7.06 -20.81
C MET A 118 -24.83 -6.57 -20.10
N MET A 119 -24.85 -6.60 -18.76
CA MET A 119 -25.98 -6.13 -17.96
C MET A 119 -26.28 -4.63 -18.18
N ILE A 120 -25.26 -3.77 -18.23
CA ILE A 120 -25.45 -2.34 -18.50
C ILE A 120 -25.98 -2.12 -19.93
N SER A 121 -25.48 -2.86 -20.92
CA SER A 121 -25.95 -2.75 -22.30
C SER A 121 -27.39 -3.21 -22.46
N GLU A 122 -27.80 -4.23 -21.71
CA GLU A 122 -29.18 -4.74 -21.69
C GLU A 122 -30.13 -3.69 -21.11
N LYS A 123 -29.77 -3.10 -19.97
CA LYS A 123 -30.54 -2.02 -19.35
C LYS A 123 -30.54 -0.72 -20.15
N ALA A 124 -29.42 -0.39 -20.81
CA ALA A 124 -29.34 0.76 -21.71
C ALA A 124 -30.22 0.56 -22.95
N LYS A 125 -30.32 -0.67 -23.49
CA LYS A 125 -31.26 -0.99 -24.56
C LYS A 125 -32.70 -0.86 -24.09
N GLU A 126 -33.03 -1.38 -22.90
CA GLU A 126 -34.36 -1.27 -22.28
C GLU A 126 -34.77 0.21 -22.11
N LEU A 127 -33.88 1.07 -21.61
CA LEU A 127 -34.11 2.51 -21.47
C LEU A 127 -34.07 3.28 -22.80
N GLY A 128 -33.29 2.82 -23.76
CA GLY A 128 -33.24 3.36 -25.13
C GLY A 128 -34.58 3.23 -25.87
N HIS A 129 -35.44 2.28 -25.47
CA HIS A 129 -36.81 2.18 -25.99
C HIS A 129 -37.73 3.29 -25.42
N TYR A 130 -37.38 3.94 -24.29
CA TYR A 130 -38.10 5.11 -23.76
C TYR A 130 -37.55 6.45 -24.27
N ALA A 131 -36.28 6.47 -24.70
CA ALA A 131 -35.65 7.66 -25.32
C ALA A 131 -35.98 7.82 -26.81
N HIS A 132 -36.72 6.87 -27.40
CA HIS A 132 -37.24 6.97 -28.75
C HIS A 132 -38.77 7.12 -28.67
N PRO A 133 -39.34 8.33 -28.47
CA PRO A 133 -40.74 8.52 -28.80
C PRO A 133 -40.92 8.19 -30.27
N GLN A 134 -41.59 7.07 -30.47
CA GLN A 134 -42.32 6.65 -31.65
C GLN A 134 -42.77 7.84 -32.51
N SER A 135 -41.94 8.27 -33.48
CA SER A 135 -42.42 9.04 -34.62
C SER A 135 -43.01 8.07 -35.65
N GLN A 136 -44.06 7.36 -35.24
CA GLN A 136 -44.97 6.64 -36.13
C GLN A 136 -46.40 6.82 -35.63
N THR A 137 -46.96 8.01 -35.85
CA THR A 137 -48.32 8.26 -36.39
C THR A 137 -48.38 9.78 -36.61
N THR A 138 -48.69 10.29 -37.81
CA THR A 138 -50.06 10.39 -38.29
C THR A 138 -50.09 10.47 -39.82
N HIS A 139 -50.95 9.62 -40.40
CA HIS A 139 -51.40 9.66 -41.78
C HIS A 139 -52.26 10.91 -42.07
N GLN A 140 -52.23 11.39 -43.32
CA GLN A 140 -53.35 12.03 -44.06
C GLN A 140 -53.84 13.40 -43.54
N THR A 141 -54.06 14.46 -44.33
CA THR A 141 -54.98 14.55 -45.48
C THR A 141 -54.88 15.97 -46.11
N THR A 142 -55.09 16.04 -47.43
CA THR A 142 -55.76 17.11 -48.23
C THR A 142 -55.08 18.46 -48.53
N THR A 143 -54.87 18.64 -49.83
CA THR A 143 -54.97 19.83 -50.72
C THR A 143 -55.79 21.01 -50.17
N PRO A 144 -55.44 22.25 -50.57
CA PRO A 144 -56.17 22.83 -51.71
C PRO A 144 -55.31 23.58 -52.75
N ASP A 145 -55.85 23.56 -53.96
CA ASP A 145 -55.50 24.35 -55.14
C ASP A 145 -55.53 25.86 -54.89
N TYR A 146 -54.60 26.56 -55.55
CA TYR A 146 -54.84 27.76 -56.36
C TYR A 146 -53.80 27.85 -57.47
#